data_AF-A0A6G0HJ34-F1
#
_entry.id   AF-A0A6G0HJ34-F1
#
_cell.length_a   1.000
_cell.length_b   1.000
_cell.length_c   1.000
_cell.angle_alpha   90.00
_cell.angle_beta   90.00
_cell.angle_gamma   90.00
#
_symmetry.space_group_name_H-M   'P 1'
#
loop_
_entity.id
_entity.type
_entity.pdbx_description
1 polymer ?
#
loop_
_entity_poly.entity_id
_entity_poly.type
_entity_poly.pdbx_seq_one_letter_code
_entity_poly.pdbx_strand_id
1 'polypeptide(L)'
;MGLLTQFTLLLWKNFTLRKRQKVRLVVEVLWPLFLFFILVWVRSTNKPFYKGQCHYPNKAMPSAGVLPWLQGMMCDIDNPCLSYPTPGETPGQVNNFNNSIISGMLIELQVLVANRSILSKAQLLADAIDQWNSVLSQSTPGKPVILRSILRDNETFSTHLEENLSVPPRVVQSLMNAEVKLSSMMDIPGPGNLKSILCEGTDLAQYVQFNSQAEKEAFQNVSCSLTPQQLINTRRVFLQNLDPRKVLSELPLDLNATDRATLMKLTQDALPVIEEMARLRNSVAFKAVSTLDFQRDMFGSINKLLCDKEPDFNSTRMHVSSRSQQMANNKAIFIMGNSSDAFCQTLVDTLEGTPGLRYIWSTFKPLLQGKVLYTPDTPAAHLIVKEANSTFSALATLKELADSWDELGPRVWEFMQNSPQVNRMRCLDLNKFEAAPTEGHLVTKALELLNNDTFWAGIVFENLQPNSSQLPPYVKYKIRMDIDDVERTRKVKERSWSPGARDNPFNDLRYIWGGFSYLQDMMDHGIIRLQTSKTQPLGIFAQQMPYPCFVDDSFFEVASAAVVLLVKY
;
A
#
# COMPACT_ATOMS: atom_id res chain seq x y z
N MET A 1 -75.06 29.10 -51.48
CA MET A 1 -73.85 29.93 -51.37
C MET A 1 -72.77 29.10 -50.68
N GLY A 2 -71.63 28.90 -51.35
CA GLY A 2 -70.69 27.84 -51.01
C GLY A 2 -69.94 28.08 -49.69
N LEU A 3 -69.82 27.04 -48.88
CA LEU A 3 -69.09 27.04 -47.60
C LEU A 3 -67.65 27.60 -47.72
N LEU A 4 -67.02 27.38 -48.88
CA LEU A 4 -65.71 27.94 -49.24
C LEU A 4 -65.67 29.47 -49.29
N THR A 5 -66.71 30.15 -49.81
CA THR A 5 -66.68 31.62 -49.89
C THR A 5 -66.83 32.26 -48.51
N GLN A 6 -67.63 31.67 -47.63
CA GLN A 6 -67.73 32.10 -46.23
C GLN A 6 -66.42 31.87 -45.46
N PHE A 7 -65.75 30.73 -45.67
CA PHE A 7 -64.45 30.44 -45.08
C PHE A 7 -63.37 31.42 -45.54
N THR A 8 -63.29 31.71 -46.84
CA THR A 8 -62.32 32.67 -47.39
C THR A 8 -62.55 34.07 -46.84
N LEU A 9 -63.79 34.49 -46.66
CA LEU A 9 -64.12 35.81 -46.10
C LEU A 9 -63.77 35.91 -44.61
N LEU A 10 -63.96 34.83 -43.85
CA LEU A 10 -63.50 34.72 -42.45
C LEU A 10 -61.97 34.77 -42.34
N LEU A 11 -61.24 34.03 -43.19
CA LEU A 11 -59.78 34.10 -43.26
C LEU A 11 -59.30 35.51 -43.64
N TRP A 12 -59.94 36.14 -44.63
CA TRP A 12 -59.61 37.50 -45.05
C TRP A 12 -59.84 38.52 -43.93
N LYS A 13 -60.94 38.40 -43.17
CA LYS A 13 -61.19 39.22 -41.98
C LYS A 13 -60.08 39.03 -40.94
N ASN A 14 -59.75 37.79 -40.58
CA ASN A 14 -58.72 37.49 -39.58
C ASN A 14 -57.33 37.96 -40.01
N PHE A 15 -56.97 37.74 -41.28
CA PHE A 15 -55.71 38.22 -41.86
C PHE A 15 -55.64 39.75 -41.88
N THR A 16 -56.72 40.42 -42.30
CA THR A 16 -56.78 41.88 -42.35
C THR A 16 -56.71 42.49 -40.96
N LEU A 17 -57.32 41.88 -39.95
CA LEU A 17 -57.20 42.29 -38.55
C LEU A 17 -55.75 42.21 -38.05
N ARG A 18 -55.04 41.11 -38.32
CA ARG A 18 -53.61 40.99 -37.96
C ARG A 18 -52.72 41.95 -38.76
N LYS A 19 -52.98 42.15 -40.06
CA LYS A 19 -52.25 43.10 -40.92
C LYS A 19 -52.39 44.56 -40.45
N ARG A 20 -53.53 44.93 -39.87
CA ARG A 20 -53.76 46.27 -39.31
C ARG A 20 -53.03 46.48 -37.97
N GLN A 21 -52.76 45.43 -37.20
CA GLN A 21 -52.03 45.48 -35.92
C GLN A 21 -50.52 45.22 -36.12
N LYS A 22 -49.82 46.13 -36.84
CA LYS A 22 -48.41 45.95 -37.25
C LYS A 22 -47.45 45.64 -36.09
N VAL A 23 -47.57 46.34 -34.96
CA VAL A 23 -46.69 46.14 -33.79
C VAL A 23 -46.86 44.73 -33.20
N ARG A 24 -48.11 44.27 -33.07
CA ARG A 24 -48.42 42.95 -32.54
C ARG A 24 -47.89 41.84 -33.45
N LEU A 25 -48.04 42.00 -34.77
CA LEU A 25 -47.52 41.05 -35.76
C LEU A 25 -45.98 40.94 -35.67
N VAL A 26 -45.28 42.06 -35.52
CA VAL A 26 -43.80 42.07 -35.42
C VAL A 26 -43.34 41.36 -34.16
N VAL A 27 -43.97 41.63 -33.01
CA VAL A 27 -43.64 40.94 -31.75
C VAL A 27 -43.94 39.45 -31.83
N GLU A 28 -45.09 39.06 -32.41
CA GLU A 28 -45.49 37.65 -32.58
C GLU A 28 -44.48 36.85 -33.44
N VAL A 29 -43.76 37.50 -34.35
CA VAL A 29 -42.73 36.87 -35.19
C VAL A 29 -41.33 36.95 -34.56
N LEU A 30 -40.93 38.10 -34.02
CA LEU A 30 -39.58 38.31 -33.49
C LEU A 30 -39.35 37.63 -32.14
N TRP A 31 -40.39 37.54 -31.30
CA TRP A 31 -40.28 36.92 -29.98
C TRP A 31 -39.81 35.45 -30.02
N PRO A 32 -40.44 34.55 -30.79
CA PRO A 32 -39.97 33.16 -30.88
C PRO A 32 -38.57 33.08 -31.52
N LEU A 33 -38.28 33.90 -32.53
CA LEU A 33 -36.95 33.95 -33.14
C LEU A 33 -35.87 34.30 -32.12
N PHE A 34 -36.11 35.32 -31.29
CA PHE A 34 -35.19 35.72 -30.23
C PHE A 34 -34.96 34.60 -29.20
N LEU A 35 -36.03 33.92 -28.77
CA LEU A 35 -35.91 32.77 -27.85
C LEU A 35 -35.11 31.62 -28.49
N PHE A 36 -35.35 31.29 -29.76
CA PHE A 36 -34.58 30.27 -30.47
C PHE A 36 -33.11 30.66 -30.64
N PHE A 37 -32.80 31.93 -30.92
CA PHE A 37 -31.42 32.40 -30.98
C PHE A 37 -30.70 32.22 -29.63
N ILE A 38 -31.36 32.51 -28.51
CA ILE A 38 -30.81 32.25 -27.17
C ILE A 38 -30.57 30.75 -26.97
N LEU A 39 -31.53 29.89 -27.33
CA LEU A 39 -31.37 28.44 -27.18
C LEU A 39 -30.21 27.90 -28.03
N VAL A 40 -30.07 28.35 -29.26
CA VAL A 40 -28.95 27.98 -30.15
C VAL A 40 -27.63 28.50 -29.58
N TRP A 41 -27.60 29.70 -29.00
CA TRP A 41 -26.44 30.22 -28.30
C TRP A 41 -26.04 29.34 -27.11
N VAL A 42 -26.98 28.97 -26.25
CA VAL A 42 -26.71 28.07 -25.11
C VAL A 42 -26.28 26.66 -25.60
N ARG A 43 -26.80 26.19 -26.74
CA ARG A 43 -26.34 24.93 -27.36
C ARG A 43 -24.90 25.01 -27.87
N SER A 44 -24.47 26.16 -28.38
CA SER A 44 -23.12 26.34 -28.92
C SER A 44 -22.06 26.38 -27.82
N THR A 45 -22.42 26.87 -26.62
CA THR A 45 -21.55 26.84 -25.43
C THR A 45 -21.46 25.46 -24.79
N ASN A 46 -22.56 24.68 -24.78
CA ASN A 46 -22.62 23.35 -24.15
C ASN A 46 -22.44 22.25 -25.20
N LYS A 47 -21.19 21.89 -25.51
CA LYS A 47 -20.88 20.79 -26.44
C LYS A 47 -21.13 19.42 -25.81
N PRO A 48 -21.57 18.41 -26.59
CA PRO A 48 -21.79 17.07 -26.07
C PRO A 48 -20.46 16.37 -25.78
N PHE A 49 -20.40 15.61 -24.69
CA PHE A 49 -19.23 14.82 -24.31
C PHE A 49 -19.43 13.35 -24.70
N TYR A 50 -18.54 12.83 -25.54
CA TYR A 50 -18.57 11.43 -25.95
C TYR A 50 -17.75 10.59 -24.98
N LYS A 51 -18.38 9.60 -24.35
CA LYS A 51 -17.75 8.65 -23.45
C LYS A 51 -17.63 7.29 -24.16
N GLY A 52 -16.42 6.74 -24.15
CA GLY A 52 -16.17 5.39 -24.66
C GLY A 52 -16.76 4.31 -23.75
N GLN A 53 -16.54 3.06 -24.12
CA GLN A 53 -16.80 1.95 -23.20
C GLN A 53 -15.87 2.03 -21.99
N CYS A 54 -16.41 1.75 -20.81
CA CYS A 54 -15.66 1.77 -19.56
C CYS A 54 -15.73 0.42 -18.86
N HIS A 55 -14.56 -0.13 -18.57
CA HIS A 55 -14.31 -1.32 -17.77
C HIS A 55 -13.59 -0.93 -16.48
N TYR A 56 -13.80 -1.70 -15.41
CA TYR A 56 -13.30 -1.36 -14.08
C TYR A 56 -12.55 -2.53 -13.45
N PRO A 57 -11.54 -2.28 -12.62
CA PRO A 57 -10.91 -3.33 -11.83
C PRO A 57 -11.83 -3.78 -10.68
N ASN A 58 -11.88 -5.08 -10.39
CA ASN A 58 -12.54 -5.59 -9.19
C ASN A 58 -11.80 -5.18 -7.92
N LYS A 59 -12.57 -4.97 -6.85
CA LYS A 59 -12.07 -4.61 -5.53
C LYS A 59 -12.23 -5.80 -4.60
N ALA A 60 -11.12 -6.28 -4.03
CA ALA A 60 -11.17 -7.38 -3.08
C ALA A 60 -11.75 -6.90 -1.74
N MET A 61 -12.57 -7.73 -1.11
CA MET A 61 -13.05 -7.48 0.26
C MET A 61 -12.08 -8.08 1.28
N PRO A 62 -12.13 -7.67 2.56
CA PRO A 62 -11.24 -8.21 3.59
C PRO A 62 -11.25 -9.75 3.69
N SER A 63 -12.39 -10.40 3.41
CA SER A 63 -12.53 -11.85 3.34
C SER A 63 -11.70 -12.53 2.25
N ALA A 64 -11.39 -11.83 1.15
CA ALA A 64 -10.54 -12.34 0.06
C ALA A 64 -9.06 -12.40 0.43
N GLY A 65 -8.67 -11.81 1.56
CA GLY A 65 -7.31 -11.77 2.07
C GLY A 65 -6.81 -10.33 2.19
N VAL A 66 -5.96 -10.13 3.21
CA VAL A 66 -5.43 -8.81 3.56
C VAL A 66 -4.67 -8.16 2.40
N LEU A 67 -3.84 -8.92 1.69
CA LEU A 67 -3.02 -8.37 0.60
C LEU A 67 -3.87 -7.95 -0.61
N PRO A 68 -4.72 -8.81 -1.22
CA PRO A 68 -5.60 -8.38 -2.31
C PRO A 68 -6.49 -7.20 -1.93
N TRP A 69 -6.97 -7.15 -0.68
CA TRP A 69 -7.76 -6.04 -0.18
C TRP A 69 -6.97 -4.73 -0.11
N LEU A 70 -5.75 -4.75 0.45
CA LEU A 70 -4.87 -3.58 0.48
C LEU A 70 -4.47 -3.12 -0.92
N GLN A 71 -4.21 -4.06 -1.84
CA GLN A 71 -3.93 -3.74 -3.25
C GLN A 71 -5.14 -3.06 -3.90
N GLY A 72 -6.36 -3.58 -3.73
CA GLY A 72 -7.56 -2.94 -4.27
C GLY A 72 -7.82 -1.55 -3.67
N MET A 73 -7.46 -1.33 -2.40
CA MET A 73 -7.65 -0.03 -1.73
C MET A 73 -6.61 1.01 -2.18
N MET A 74 -5.35 0.61 -2.35
CA MET A 74 -4.26 1.53 -2.72
C MET A 74 -4.15 1.73 -4.23
N CYS A 75 -4.22 0.66 -5.02
CA CYS A 75 -3.93 0.69 -6.45
C CYS A 75 -5.10 1.17 -7.30
N ASP A 76 -6.34 0.90 -6.86
CA ASP A 76 -7.56 1.20 -7.62
C ASP A 76 -8.42 2.28 -6.94
N ILE A 77 -7.81 3.18 -6.15
CA ILE A 77 -8.54 4.24 -5.43
C ILE A 77 -9.25 5.19 -6.39
N ASP A 78 -8.63 5.52 -7.52
CA ASP A 78 -9.17 6.44 -8.52
C ASP A 78 -10.27 5.81 -9.39
N ASN A 79 -10.51 4.51 -9.24
CA ASN A 79 -11.46 3.72 -10.04
C ASN A 79 -11.36 4.01 -11.55
N PRO A 80 -10.19 3.78 -12.18
CA PRO A 80 -9.95 4.22 -13.55
C PRO A 80 -10.89 3.52 -14.54
N CYS A 81 -11.56 4.30 -15.39
CA CYS A 81 -12.29 3.76 -16.55
C CYS A 81 -11.28 3.31 -17.63
N LEU A 82 -11.24 2.00 -17.89
CA LEU A 82 -10.40 1.40 -18.92
C LEU A 82 -11.23 1.10 -20.17
N SER A 83 -10.63 1.29 -21.34
CA SER A 83 -11.28 0.99 -22.63
C SER A 83 -11.30 -0.50 -22.99
N TYR A 84 -10.72 -1.35 -22.15
CA TYR A 84 -10.57 -2.79 -22.36
C TYR A 84 -10.89 -3.55 -21.07
N PRO A 85 -11.40 -4.79 -21.16
CA PRO A 85 -11.77 -5.58 -19.99
C PRO A 85 -10.54 -5.89 -19.13
N THR A 86 -10.72 -5.77 -17.82
CA THR A 86 -9.69 -6.16 -16.86
C THR A 86 -9.65 -7.68 -16.70
N PRO A 87 -8.51 -8.27 -16.28
CA PRO A 87 -8.44 -9.70 -16.02
C PRO A 87 -9.51 -10.19 -15.04
N GLY A 88 -9.88 -9.40 -14.03
CA GLY A 88 -10.96 -9.71 -13.08
C GLY A 88 -12.38 -9.76 -13.68
N GLU A 89 -12.60 -9.20 -14.87
CA GLU A 89 -13.87 -9.32 -15.60
C GLU A 89 -13.96 -10.63 -16.41
N THR A 90 -12.84 -11.35 -16.57
CA THR A 90 -12.79 -12.58 -17.37
C THR A 90 -13.15 -13.82 -16.54
N PRO A 91 -13.90 -14.80 -17.09
CA PRO A 91 -14.24 -16.01 -16.36
C PRO A 91 -13.01 -16.80 -15.92
N GLY A 92 -12.94 -17.13 -14.63
CA GLY A 92 -11.87 -17.98 -14.06
C GLY A 92 -10.62 -17.23 -13.58
N GLN A 93 -10.49 -15.93 -13.86
CA GLN A 93 -9.43 -15.09 -13.30
C GLN A 93 -10.03 -14.02 -12.40
N VAL A 94 -9.54 -13.94 -11.15
CA VAL A 94 -10.07 -13.03 -10.14
C VAL A 94 -9.04 -11.97 -9.72
N ASN A 95 -7.74 -12.29 -9.77
CA ASN A 95 -6.71 -11.36 -9.32
C ASN A 95 -6.20 -10.48 -10.48
N ASN A 96 -6.20 -9.15 -10.28
CA ASN A 96 -5.62 -8.18 -11.20
C ASN A 96 -4.12 -7.95 -10.96
N PHE A 97 -3.57 -8.34 -9.80
CA PHE A 97 -2.23 -7.95 -9.34
C PHE A 97 -1.17 -9.06 -9.40
N ASN A 98 -1.32 -10.02 -10.33
CA ASN A 98 -0.40 -11.16 -10.44
C ASN A 98 1.06 -10.75 -10.72
N ASN A 99 1.28 -9.58 -11.33
CA ASN A 99 2.63 -9.09 -11.68
C ASN A 99 3.23 -8.14 -10.63
N SER A 100 2.51 -7.85 -9.54
CA SER A 100 3.06 -6.96 -8.51
C SER A 100 4.27 -7.58 -7.82
N ILE A 101 5.24 -6.73 -7.47
CA ILE A 101 6.51 -7.15 -6.84
C ILE A 101 6.22 -7.95 -5.57
N ILE A 102 5.27 -7.49 -4.74
CA ILE A 102 4.91 -8.16 -3.49
C ILE A 102 4.22 -9.51 -3.70
N SER A 103 3.34 -9.63 -4.70
CA SER A 103 2.71 -10.92 -5.04
C SER A 103 3.75 -11.90 -5.54
N GLY A 104 4.66 -11.47 -6.43
CA GLY A 104 5.77 -12.29 -6.90
C GLY A 104 6.69 -12.76 -5.77
N MET A 105 7.04 -11.86 -4.85
CA MET A 105 7.86 -12.16 -3.68
C MET A 105 7.20 -13.19 -2.76
N LEU A 106 5.91 -13.02 -2.47
CA LEU A 106 5.15 -13.94 -1.61
C LEU A 106 4.97 -15.32 -2.23
N ILE A 107 4.75 -15.39 -3.55
CA ILE A 107 4.67 -16.66 -4.27
C ILE A 107 6.02 -17.39 -4.20
N GLU A 108 7.13 -16.69 -4.46
CA GLU A 108 8.48 -17.28 -4.36
C GLU A 108 8.84 -17.72 -2.93
N LEU A 109 8.47 -16.91 -1.93
CA LEU A 109 8.65 -17.26 -0.51
C LEU A 109 7.79 -18.45 -0.09
N GLN A 110 6.54 -18.52 -0.55
CA GLN A 110 5.64 -19.62 -0.23
C GLN A 110 6.18 -20.95 -0.75
N VAL A 111 6.79 -20.96 -1.94
CA VAL A 111 7.45 -22.16 -2.48
C VAL A 111 8.61 -22.61 -1.58
N LEU A 112 9.38 -21.66 -1.03
CA LEU A 112 10.50 -21.96 -0.16
C LEU A 112 10.05 -22.45 1.24
N VAL A 113 9.03 -21.81 1.82
CA VAL A 113 8.44 -22.21 3.11
C VAL A 113 7.68 -23.53 3.01
N ALA A 114 7.08 -23.84 1.86
CA ALA A 114 6.42 -25.13 1.63
C ALA A 114 7.42 -26.30 1.58
N ASN A 115 8.69 -26.05 1.27
CA ASN A 115 9.72 -27.08 1.23
C ASN A 115 10.22 -27.41 2.65
N ARG A 116 9.62 -28.43 3.27
CA ARG A 116 9.98 -28.90 4.62
C ARG A 116 11.45 -29.29 4.78
N SER A 117 12.12 -29.73 3.71
CA SER A 117 13.53 -30.12 3.77
C SER A 117 14.47 -28.92 3.93
N ILE A 118 14.11 -27.79 3.33
CA ILE A 118 14.85 -26.53 3.47
C ILE A 118 14.54 -25.91 4.82
N LEU A 119 13.26 -25.91 5.23
CA LEU A 119 12.82 -25.29 6.48
C LEU A 119 13.43 -25.98 7.72
N SER A 120 13.50 -27.31 7.72
CA SER A 120 14.18 -28.06 8.78
C SER A 120 15.69 -27.81 8.83
N LYS A 121 16.36 -27.71 7.67
CA LYS A 121 17.79 -27.34 7.61
C LYS A 121 18.04 -25.90 8.05
N ALA A 122 17.12 -24.99 7.74
CA ALA A 122 17.18 -23.60 8.17
C ALA A 122 16.99 -23.46 9.69
N GLN A 123 16.09 -24.25 10.29
CA GLN A 123 15.95 -24.34 11.75
C GLN A 123 17.20 -24.92 12.41
N LEU A 124 17.73 -26.03 11.89
CA LEU A 124 18.98 -26.62 12.37
C LEU A 124 20.17 -25.65 12.28
N LEU A 125 20.20 -24.81 11.24
CA LEU A 125 21.17 -23.73 11.11
C LEU A 125 20.96 -22.63 12.14
N ALA A 126 19.73 -22.17 12.35
CA ALA A 126 19.42 -21.13 13.31
C ALA A 126 19.79 -21.57 14.73
N ASP A 127 19.34 -22.75 15.16
CA ASP A 127 19.63 -23.33 16.48
C ASP A 127 21.15 -23.48 16.69
N ALA A 128 21.85 -23.91 15.65
CA ALA A 128 23.29 -24.05 15.70
C ALA A 128 24.02 -22.71 15.68
N ILE A 129 23.57 -21.71 14.91
CA ILE A 129 24.15 -20.36 14.95
C ILE A 129 23.99 -19.74 16.34
N ASP A 130 22.84 -19.92 17.00
CA ASP A 130 22.62 -19.43 18.36
C ASP A 130 23.49 -20.14 19.39
N GLN A 131 23.61 -21.47 19.27
CA GLN A 131 24.54 -22.25 20.07
C GLN A 131 25.99 -21.80 19.86
N TRP A 132 26.38 -21.48 18.63
CA TRP A 132 27.74 -21.02 18.30
C TRP A 132 28.01 -19.57 18.63
N ASN A 133 27.02 -18.67 18.61
CA ASN A 133 27.16 -17.28 19.09
C ASN A 133 27.56 -17.26 20.57
N SER A 134 27.06 -18.21 21.37
CA SER A 134 27.45 -18.38 22.77
C SER A 134 28.89 -18.90 22.95
N VAL A 135 29.43 -19.64 21.97
CA VAL A 135 30.79 -20.18 21.98
C VAL A 135 31.81 -19.16 21.42
N LEU A 136 31.42 -18.42 20.38
CA LEU A 136 32.24 -17.39 19.73
C LEU A 136 32.44 -16.15 20.61
N SER A 137 31.51 -15.86 21.52
CA SER A 137 31.65 -14.78 22.52
C SER A 137 32.66 -15.10 23.63
N GLN A 138 33.10 -16.36 23.74
CA GLN A 138 34.16 -16.80 24.66
C GLN A 138 35.52 -17.03 23.97
N SER A 139 35.61 -16.80 22.65
CA SER A 139 36.81 -17.05 21.87
C SER A 139 37.81 -15.89 21.98
N THR A 140 39.08 -16.23 22.27
CA THR A 140 40.22 -15.30 22.29
C THR A 140 40.38 -14.56 20.95
N PRO A 141 40.84 -13.30 20.95
CA PRO A 141 41.05 -12.53 19.73
C PRO A 141 41.93 -13.31 18.75
N GLY A 142 41.35 -13.61 17.59
CA GLY A 142 41.94 -14.56 16.67
C GLY A 142 43.28 -14.11 16.09
N LYS A 143 44.13 -15.07 15.73
CA LYS A 143 45.37 -14.82 15.01
C LYS A 143 45.09 -14.00 13.73
N PRO A 144 45.90 -12.99 13.42
CA PRO A 144 45.79 -12.29 12.14
C PRO A 144 46.04 -13.25 10.98
N VAL A 145 45.19 -13.18 9.95
CA VAL A 145 45.25 -14.05 8.76
C VAL A 145 45.52 -13.20 7.53
N ILE A 146 46.43 -13.63 6.66
CA ILE A 146 46.75 -12.89 5.43
C ILE A 146 45.55 -12.90 4.48
N LEU A 147 45.12 -11.74 3.99
CA LEU A 147 43.93 -11.59 3.14
C LEU A 147 43.94 -12.50 1.91
N ARG A 148 45.10 -12.67 1.27
CA ARG A 148 45.24 -13.56 0.10
C ARG A 148 44.91 -15.03 0.42
N SER A 149 45.15 -15.48 1.64
CA SER A 149 44.95 -16.88 2.03
C SER A 149 43.47 -17.27 2.19
N ILE A 150 42.59 -16.29 2.40
CA ILE A 150 41.14 -16.52 2.57
C ILE A 150 40.33 -16.37 1.27
N LEU A 151 41.00 -16.01 0.17
CA LEU A 151 40.39 -15.86 -1.15
C LEU A 151 40.53 -17.17 -1.97
N ARG A 152 39.65 -17.34 -2.95
CA ARG A 152 39.74 -18.42 -3.96
C ARG A 152 41.02 -18.28 -4.77
N ASP A 153 41.57 -19.40 -5.27
CA ASP A 153 42.82 -19.42 -6.05
C ASP A 153 42.69 -18.79 -7.45
N ASN A 154 41.47 -18.52 -7.90
CA ASN A 154 41.14 -17.83 -9.15
C ASN A 154 40.40 -16.51 -8.89
N GLU A 155 40.90 -15.73 -7.94
CA GLU A 155 40.27 -14.50 -7.49
C GLU A 155 40.18 -13.44 -8.61
N THR A 156 38.99 -12.86 -8.73
CA THR A 156 38.72 -11.72 -9.63
C THR A 156 38.75 -10.37 -8.91
N PHE A 157 39.11 -10.39 -7.62
CA PHE A 157 39.06 -9.21 -6.77
C PHE A 157 40.22 -8.26 -7.04
N SER A 158 41.45 -8.76 -7.20
CA SER A 158 42.62 -7.97 -7.56
C SER A 158 42.44 -7.25 -8.89
N THR A 159 41.97 -7.97 -9.91
CA THR A 159 41.70 -7.41 -11.24
C THR A 159 40.59 -6.36 -11.20
N HIS A 160 39.55 -6.56 -10.40
CA HIS A 160 38.49 -5.55 -10.21
C HIS A 160 39.02 -4.25 -9.57
N LEU A 161 39.95 -4.33 -8.62
CA LEU A 161 40.56 -3.15 -8.00
C LEU A 161 41.45 -2.39 -9.00
N GLU A 162 42.24 -3.10 -9.81
CA GLU A 162 43.17 -2.48 -10.76
C GLU A 162 42.46 -1.92 -12.01
N GLU A 163 41.55 -2.68 -12.62
CA GLU A 163 40.92 -2.31 -13.90
C GLU A 163 39.68 -1.43 -13.72
N ASN A 164 38.77 -1.79 -12.81
CA ASN A 164 37.47 -1.09 -12.71
C ASN A 164 37.52 0.12 -11.77
N LEU A 165 38.43 0.12 -10.80
CA LEU A 165 38.57 1.21 -9.81
C LEU A 165 39.88 1.98 -9.98
N SER A 166 40.73 1.57 -10.92
CA SER A 166 42.02 2.23 -11.22
C SER A 166 42.91 2.38 -9.98
N VAL A 167 42.85 1.41 -9.05
CA VAL A 167 43.67 1.42 -7.84
C VAL A 167 45.13 1.11 -8.23
N PRO A 168 46.12 1.87 -7.74
CA PRO A 168 47.52 1.60 -8.04
C PRO A 168 47.92 0.16 -7.64
N PRO A 169 48.63 -0.60 -8.50
CA PRO A 169 48.98 -2.00 -8.23
C PRO A 169 49.75 -2.19 -6.92
N ARG A 170 50.52 -1.19 -6.49
CA ARG A 170 51.23 -1.20 -5.19
C ARG A 170 50.27 -1.25 -4.00
N VAL A 171 49.15 -0.55 -4.08
CA VAL A 171 48.12 -0.53 -3.02
C VAL A 171 47.34 -1.84 -3.00
N VAL A 172 47.06 -2.42 -4.17
CA VAL A 172 46.41 -3.74 -4.29
C VAL A 172 47.29 -4.84 -3.68
N GLN A 173 48.59 -4.85 -3.99
CA GLN A 173 49.53 -5.81 -3.38
C GLN A 173 49.66 -5.63 -1.86
N SER A 174 49.66 -4.38 -1.39
CA SER A 174 49.69 -4.09 0.05
C SER A 174 48.43 -4.61 0.76
N LEU A 175 47.26 -4.49 0.11
CA LEU A 175 46.00 -5.03 0.62
C LEU A 175 45.98 -6.57 0.62
N MET A 176 46.44 -7.22 -0.45
CA MET A 176 46.46 -8.69 -0.54
C MET A 176 47.38 -9.34 0.50
N ASN A 177 48.44 -8.65 0.90
CA ASN A 177 49.37 -9.10 1.93
C ASN A 177 49.03 -8.57 3.33
N ALA A 178 47.92 -7.83 3.48
CA ALA A 178 47.51 -7.31 4.77
C ALA A 178 46.94 -8.42 5.66
N GLU A 179 47.13 -8.26 6.96
CA GLU A 179 46.63 -9.15 7.99
C GLU A 179 45.21 -8.73 8.39
N VAL A 180 44.25 -9.64 8.30
CA VAL A 180 42.85 -9.38 8.62
C VAL A 180 42.45 -10.08 9.90
N LYS A 181 41.79 -9.35 10.80
CA LYS A 181 41.22 -9.91 12.03
C LYS A 181 39.85 -10.46 11.72
N LEU A 182 39.77 -11.79 11.58
CA LEU A 182 38.57 -12.48 11.16
C LEU A 182 37.42 -12.41 12.20
N SER A 183 37.75 -12.19 13.48
CA SER A 183 36.77 -11.97 14.55
C SER A 183 35.98 -10.67 14.34
N SER A 184 36.65 -9.58 13.99
CA SER A 184 36.04 -8.30 13.60
C SER A 184 35.38 -8.40 12.21
N MET A 185 35.91 -9.29 11.36
CA MET A 185 35.34 -9.85 10.12
C MET A 185 33.83 -10.09 10.17
N MET A 186 33.42 -10.83 11.20
CA MET A 186 32.06 -11.29 11.37
C MET A 186 31.12 -10.18 11.84
N ASP A 187 31.64 -9.10 12.44
CA ASP A 187 30.87 -7.91 12.75
C ASP A 187 30.58 -7.12 11.48
N ILE A 188 29.49 -7.49 10.81
CA ILE A 188 29.08 -6.96 9.51
C ILE A 188 28.87 -5.45 9.61
N PRO A 189 29.74 -4.59 9.05
CA PRO A 189 29.51 -3.15 9.09
C PRO A 189 28.37 -2.80 8.14
N GLY A 190 27.44 -1.97 8.59
CA GLY A 190 26.35 -1.45 7.75
C GLY A 190 26.87 -0.67 6.53
N PRO A 191 26.12 -0.60 5.41
CA PRO A 191 26.57 0.06 4.17
C PRO A 191 26.88 1.56 4.34
N GLY A 192 26.29 2.24 5.33
CA GLY A 192 26.61 3.64 5.67
C GLY A 192 27.94 3.83 6.42
N ASN A 193 28.40 2.82 7.16
CA ASN A 193 29.60 2.90 7.99
C ASN A 193 30.89 2.51 7.25
N LEU A 194 30.81 2.01 6.02
CA LEU A 194 32.00 1.52 5.31
C LEU A 194 32.94 2.66 4.93
N LYS A 195 32.39 3.83 4.54
CA LYS A 195 33.20 5.00 4.21
C LYS A 195 33.84 5.61 5.46
N SER A 196 33.13 5.70 6.58
CA SER A 196 33.70 6.20 7.85
C SER A 196 34.79 5.25 8.36
N ILE A 197 34.57 3.94 8.34
CA ILE A 197 35.59 2.95 8.76
C ILE A 197 36.86 3.03 7.90
N LEU A 198 36.70 3.18 6.58
CA LEU A 198 37.83 3.24 5.64
C LEU A 198 38.54 4.60 5.64
N CYS A 199 37.87 5.69 6.05
CA CYS A 199 38.39 7.07 5.93
C CYS A 199 38.75 7.79 7.21
N GLU A 200 38.03 7.56 8.31
CA GLU A 200 38.20 8.31 9.56
C GLU A 200 39.27 7.68 10.48
N GLY A 201 39.83 6.54 10.07
CA GLY A 201 41.14 6.04 10.48
C GLY A 201 41.28 5.43 11.87
N THR A 202 40.28 5.60 12.74
CA THR A 202 40.24 4.98 14.08
C THR A 202 39.84 3.51 14.01
N ASP A 203 38.94 3.15 13.10
CA ASP A 203 38.30 1.83 13.11
C ASP A 203 38.96 0.83 12.15
N LEU A 204 39.66 1.31 11.12
CA LEU A 204 40.35 0.45 10.13
C LEU A 204 41.31 -0.56 10.79
N ALA A 205 41.99 -0.15 11.87
CA ALA A 205 42.93 -0.98 12.61
C ALA A 205 42.29 -2.15 13.37
N GLN A 206 40.96 -2.11 13.55
CA GLN A 206 40.20 -3.21 14.14
C GLN A 206 39.93 -4.34 13.14
N TYR A 207 39.96 -4.04 11.84
CA TYR A 207 39.64 -4.98 10.76
C TYR A 207 40.88 -5.42 9.98
N VAL A 208 41.75 -4.49 9.58
CA VAL A 208 42.90 -4.74 8.71
C VAL A 208 44.16 -4.10 9.28
N GLN A 209 45.21 -4.90 9.37
CA GLN A 209 46.54 -4.52 9.83
C GLN A 209 47.51 -4.57 8.65
N PHE A 210 48.09 -3.42 8.32
CA PHE A 210 49.08 -3.28 7.25
C PHE A 210 50.50 -3.38 7.81
N ASN A 211 51.46 -3.74 6.95
CA ASN A 211 52.86 -3.92 7.36
C ASN A 211 53.57 -2.59 7.65
N SER A 212 53.12 -1.49 7.03
CA SER A 212 53.65 -0.15 7.28
C SER A 212 52.56 0.92 7.35
N GLN A 213 52.84 2.00 8.08
CA GLN A 213 51.95 3.17 8.19
C GLN A 213 51.74 3.85 6.82
N ALA A 214 52.76 3.84 5.96
CA ALA A 214 52.68 4.38 4.60
C ALA A 214 51.72 3.59 3.70
N GLU A 215 51.67 2.25 3.84
CA GLU A 215 50.71 1.40 3.12
C GLU A 215 49.27 1.65 3.58
N LYS A 216 49.07 1.84 4.89
CA LYS A 216 47.78 2.18 5.48
C LYS A 216 47.26 3.52 4.92
N GLU A 217 48.09 4.56 4.92
CA GLU A 217 47.71 5.88 4.41
C GLU A 217 47.45 5.88 2.90
N ALA A 218 48.25 5.13 2.13
CA ALA A 218 48.01 4.95 0.70
C ALA A 218 46.67 4.26 0.40
N PHE A 219 46.32 3.24 1.19
CA PHE A 219 45.03 2.55 1.09
C PHE A 219 43.84 3.45 1.49
N GLN A 220 43.99 4.24 2.56
CA GLN A 220 42.96 5.17 3.02
C GLN A 220 42.70 6.28 1.99
N ASN A 221 43.73 6.90 1.45
CA ASN A 221 43.58 7.96 0.42
C ASN A 221 42.83 7.46 -0.82
N VAL A 222 43.13 6.24 -1.27
CA VAL A 222 42.40 5.63 -2.39
C VAL A 222 40.96 5.30 -1.97
N SER A 223 40.76 4.66 -0.82
CA SER A 223 39.43 4.28 -0.34
C SER A 223 38.49 5.49 -0.15
N CYS A 224 39.03 6.65 0.24
CA CYS A 224 38.27 7.88 0.43
C CYS A 224 37.94 8.63 -0.85
N SER A 225 38.71 8.39 -1.91
CA SER A 225 38.42 8.94 -3.24
C SER A 225 37.25 8.21 -3.93
N LEU A 226 36.89 7.00 -3.47
CA LEU A 226 35.82 6.20 -4.04
C LEU A 226 34.42 6.68 -3.65
N THR A 227 33.48 6.53 -4.58
CA THR A 227 32.06 6.81 -4.34
C THR A 227 31.41 5.72 -3.48
N PRO A 228 30.32 6.03 -2.73
CA PRO A 228 29.59 5.02 -1.96
C PRO A 228 29.13 3.82 -2.80
N GLN A 229 28.70 4.06 -4.05
CA GLN A 229 28.26 3.00 -4.97
C GLN A 229 29.41 2.09 -5.41
N GLN A 230 30.59 2.65 -5.63
CA GLN A 230 31.80 1.87 -5.92
C GLN A 230 32.17 0.99 -4.73
N LEU A 231 32.21 1.54 -3.51
CA LEU A 231 32.52 0.79 -2.30
C LEU A 231 31.55 -0.38 -2.05
N ILE A 232 30.24 -0.18 -2.28
CA ILE A 232 29.23 -1.24 -2.19
C ILE A 232 29.48 -2.34 -3.23
N ASN A 233 29.81 -1.97 -4.47
CA ASN A 233 30.14 -2.92 -5.53
C ASN A 233 31.43 -3.69 -5.22
N THR A 234 32.47 -3.01 -4.74
CA THR A 234 33.74 -3.63 -4.33
C THR A 234 33.54 -4.62 -3.21
N ARG A 235 32.75 -4.26 -2.18
CA ARG A 235 32.37 -5.18 -1.09
C ARG A 235 31.67 -6.43 -1.62
N ARG A 236 30.76 -6.28 -2.59
CA ARG A 236 30.07 -7.40 -3.21
C ARG A 236 31.05 -8.34 -3.91
N VAL A 237 31.99 -7.80 -4.69
CA VAL A 237 33.00 -8.59 -5.41
C VAL A 237 33.96 -9.28 -4.45
N PHE A 238 34.35 -8.61 -3.35
CA PHE A 238 35.16 -9.20 -2.29
C PHE A 238 34.47 -10.41 -1.66
N LEU A 239 33.22 -10.26 -1.21
CA LEU A 239 32.45 -11.34 -0.58
C LEU A 239 32.21 -12.54 -1.49
N GLN A 240 32.15 -12.33 -2.81
CA GLN A 240 31.99 -13.41 -3.80
C GLN A 240 33.28 -14.22 -4.02
N ASN A 241 34.44 -13.61 -3.79
CA ASN A 241 35.75 -14.24 -3.97
C ASN A 241 36.30 -14.89 -2.69
N LEU A 242 35.61 -14.76 -1.55
CA LEU A 242 35.96 -15.48 -0.32
C LEU A 242 35.71 -16.97 -0.49
N ASP A 243 36.66 -17.79 -0.03
CA ASP A 243 36.48 -19.23 0.08
C ASP A 243 36.07 -19.59 1.51
N PRO A 244 34.80 -19.99 1.74
CA PRO A 244 34.33 -20.32 3.08
C PRO A 244 35.12 -21.47 3.71
N ARG A 245 35.75 -22.36 2.93
CA ARG A 245 36.59 -23.44 3.48
C ARG A 245 37.90 -22.91 4.06
N LYS A 246 38.54 -21.96 3.37
CA LYS A 246 39.80 -21.34 3.80
C LYS A 246 39.59 -20.38 4.97
N VAL A 247 38.47 -19.66 4.98
CA VAL A 247 38.06 -18.82 6.11
C VAL A 247 37.86 -19.65 7.38
N LEU A 248 37.22 -20.83 7.25
CA LEU A 248 36.94 -21.72 8.37
C LEU A 248 38.19 -22.45 8.90
N SER A 249 39.18 -22.72 8.03
CA SER A 249 40.43 -23.36 8.45
C SER A 249 41.34 -22.43 9.25
N GLU A 250 41.25 -21.13 9.01
CA GLU A 250 42.08 -20.09 9.64
C GLU A 250 41.42 -19.45 10.87
N LEU A 251 40.15 -19.79 11.16
CA LEU A 251 39.49 -19.46 12.41
C LEU A 251 40.19 -20.19 13.58
N PRO A 252 40.70 -19.47 14.61
CA PRO A 252 41.33 -20.08 15.77
C PRO A 252 40.21 -20.54 16.69
N LEU A 253 39.59 -21.65 16.30
CA LEU A 253 38.62 -22.33 17.11
C LEU A 253 39.35 -23.54 17.68
N ASP A 254 39.70 -23.46 18.97
CA ASP A 254 40.35 -24.52 19.75
C ASP A 254 39.33 -25.64 20.03
N LEU A 255 38.84 -26.26 18.95
CA LEU A 255 37.68 -27.14 18.94
C LEU A 255 38.10 -28.58 19.06
N ASN A 256 37.38 -29.31 19.91
CA ASN A 256 37.45 -30.76 19.94
C ASN A 256 37.07 -31.35 18.58
N ALA A 257 37.57 -32.55 18.27
CA ALA A 257 37.31 -33.24 17.00
C ALA A 257 35.80 -33.42 16.72
N THR A 258 34.98 -33.53 17.77
CA THR A 258 33.52 -33.56 17.71
C THR A 258 32.93 -32.26 17.19
N ASP A 259 33.41 -31.11 17.71
CA ASP A 259 32.85 -29.79 17.40
C ASP A 259 33.20 -29.38 15.97
N ARG A 260 34.40 -29.78 15.50
CA ARG A 260 34.86 -29.62 14.11
C ARG A 260 34.02 -30.45 13.12
N ALA A 261 33.60 -31.65 13.51
CA ALA A 261 32.72 -32.50 12.71
C ALA A 261 31.30 -31.92 12.63
N THR A 262 30.77 -31.37 13.72
CA THR A 262 29.50 -30.61 13.71
C THR A 262 29.58 -29.37 12.84
N LEU A 263 30.70 -28.62 12.85
CA LEU A 263 30.90 -27.45 11.98
C LEU A 263 30.92 -27.84 10.50
N MET A 264 31.57 -28.96 10.17
CA MET A 264 31.57 -29.50 8.81
C MET A 264 30.15 -29.93 8.38
N LYS A 265 29.41 -30.57 9.28
CA LYS A 265 28.00 -30.96 9.05
C LYS A 265 27.09 -29.73 8.87
N LEU A 266 27.30 -28.71 9.71
CA LEU A 266 26.69 -27.38 9.61
C LEU A 266 26.91 -26.75 8.24
N THR A 267 28.14 -26.77 7.71
CA THR A 267 28.42 -26.22 6.38
C THR A 267 27.74 -27.02 5.26
N GLN A 268 27.57 -28.33 5.42
CA GLN A 268 26.84 -29.19 4.49
C GLN A 268 25.32 -28.94 4.54
N ASP A 269 24.78 -28.70 5.73
CA ASP A 269 23.36 -28.39 5.93
C ASP A 269 23.06 -26.92 5.57
N ALA A 270 24.05 -26.02 5.66
CA ALA A 270 24.00 -24.61 5.25
C ALA A 270 23.95 -24.39 3.75
N LEU A 271 24.75 -25.16 3.00
CA LEU A 271 24.91 -24.99 1.55
C LEU A 271 23.57 -24.90 0.78
N PRO A 272 22.61 -25.82 0.94
CA PRO A 272 21.34 -25.76 0.21
C PRO A 272 20.46 -24.58 0.64
N VAL A 273 20.54 -24.15 1.90
CA VAL A 273 19.80 -22.97 2.39
C VAL A 273 20.39 -21.69 1.80
N ILE A 274 21.72 -21.57 1.77
CA ILE A 274 22.44 -20.43 1.20
C ILE A 274 22.20 -20.35 -0.32
N GLU A 275 22.21 -21.48 -1.02
CA GLU A 275 21.97 -21.53 -2.47
C GLU A 275 20.56 -21.07 -2.83
N GLU A 276 19.54 -21.53 -2.10
CA GLU A 276 18.15 -21.10 -2.31
C GLU A 276 17.94 -19.63 -1.91
N MET A 277 18.58 -19.15 -0.83
CA MET A 277 18.55 -17.74 -0.45
C MET A 277 19.25 -16.85 -1.50
N ALA A 278 20.35 -17.33 -2.09
CA ALA A 278 21.05 -16.63 -3.17
C ALA A 278 20.23 -16.63 -4.47
N ARG A 279 19.53 -17.71 -4.77
CA ARG A 279 18.59 -17.81 -5.90
C ARG A 279 17.43 -16.83 -5.73
N LEU A 280 16.81 -16.81 -4.55
CA LEU A 280 15.72 -15.93 -4.18
C LEU A 280 16.15 -14.45 -4.24
N ARG A 281 17.31 -14.10 -3.66
CA ARG A 281 17.88 -12.75 -3.78
C ARG A 281 18.11 -12.29 -5.23
N ASN A 282 18.46 -13.22 -6.11
CA ASN A 282 18.75 -12.93 -7.52
C ASN A 282 17.52 -12.97 -8.43
N SER A 283 16.33 -13.28 -7.90
CA SER A 283 15.09 -13.31 -8.65
C SER A 283 14.67 -11.91 -9.11
N VAL A 284 13.79 -11.85 -10.10
CA VAL A 284 13.30 -10.59 -10.66
C VAL A 284 12.53 -9.80 -9.60
N ALA A 285 11.70 -10.47 -8.79
CA ALA A 285 10.93 -9.85 -7.73
C ALA A 285 11.83 -9.22 -6.65
N PHE A 286 12.83 -9.96 -6.13
CA PHE A 286 13.72 -9.45 -5.09
C PHE A 286 14.70 -8.38 -5.61
N LYS A 287 15.13 -8.46 -6.88
CA LYS A 287 15.90 -7.37 -7.51
C LYS A 287 15.07 -6.09 -7.66
N ALA A 288 13.78 -6.21 -7.95
CA ALA A 288 12.89 -5.05 -8.04
C ALA A 288 12.76 -4.31 -6.69
N VAL A 289 12.81 -5.03 -5.57
CA VAL A 289 12.84 -4.43 -4.21
C VAL A 289 14.03 -3.52 -4.01
N SER A 290 15.21 -3.82 -4.58
CA SER A 290 16.38 -2.94 -4.45
C SER A 290 16.27 -1.61 -5.19
N THR A 291 15.24 -1.44 -6.03
CA THR A 291 14.95 -0.16 -6.71
C THR A 291 14.02 0.76 -5.91
N LEU A 292 13.49 0.28 -4.78
CA LEU A 292 12.59 1.02 -3.91
C LEU A 292 13.38 1.90 -2.95
N ASP A 293 13.09 3.21 -2.97
CA ASP A 293 13.71 4.20 -2.09
C ASP A 293 12.64 4.81 -1.17
N PHE A 294 12.33 4.11 -0.09
CA PHE A 294 11.38 4.58 0.92
C PHE A 294 11.90 5.78 1.74
N GLN A 295 13.16 6.18 1.59
CA GLN A 295 13.73 7.34 2.28
C GLN A 295 13.38 8.64 1.55
N ARG A 296 13.44 8.63 0.20
CA ARG A 296 13.12 9.80 -0.62
C ARG A 296 11.69 9.82 -1.15
N ASP A 297 11.15 8.66 -1.51
CA ASP A 297 9.80 8.52 -2.09
C ASP A 297 9.08 7.30 -1.52
N MET A 298 8.53 7.46 -0.32
CA MET A 298 7.81 6.40 0.36
C MET A 298 6.53 5.99 -0.38
N PHE A 299 5.73 6.94 -0.84
CA PHE A 299 4.44 6.63 -1.48
C PHE A 299 4.63 6.03 -2.87
N GLY A 300 5.57 6.55 -3.68
CA GLY A 300 5.89 5.93 -4.95
C GLY A 300 6.51 4.56 -4.80
N SER A 301 7.34 4.34 -3.78
CA SER A 301 7.88 3.01 -3.48
C SER A 301 6.80 2.01 -3.02
N ILE A 302 5.83 2.43 -2.20
CA ILE A 302 4.69 1.58 -1.79
C ILE A 302 3.80 1.28 -3.00
N ASN A 303 3.48 2.29 -3.81
CA ASN A 303 2.65 2.10 -5.00
C ASN A 303 3.34 1.19 -6.02
N LYS A 304 4.65 1.33 -6.22
CA LYS A 304 5.43 0.45 -7.08
C LYS A 304 5.51 -0.99 -6.53
N LEU A 305 5.66 -1.16 -5.22
CA LEU A 305 5.68 -2.46 -4.55
C LEU A 305 4.34 -3.21 -4.67
N LEU A 306 3.22 -2.51 -4.42
CA LEU A 306 1.88 -3.09 -4.36
C LEU A 306 1.21 -3.20 -5.73
N CYS A 307 1.44 -2.21 -6.61
CA CYS A 307 0.65 -1.98 -7.82
C CYS A 307 1.47 -2.10 -9.12
N ASP A 308 2.80 -2.19 -9.04
CA ASP A 308 3.72 -2.22 -10.20
C ASP A 308 3.61 -0.98 -11.11
N LYS A 309 3.22 0.17 -10.54
CA LYS A 309 3.06 1.45 -11.25
C LYS A 309 3.73 2.59 -10.49
N GLU A 310 4.38 3.51 -11.19
CA GLU A 310 4.77 4.79 -10.63
C GLU A 310 3.50 5.63 -10.37
N PRO A 311 3.43 6.35 -9.23
CA PRO A 311 2.25 7.15 -8.91
C PRO A 311 2.17 8.34 -9.87
N ASP A 312 1.13 8.37 -10.70
CA ASP A 312 0.95 9.42 -11.69
C ASP A 312 0.20 10.62 -11.09
N PHE A 313 0.89 11.38 -10.22
CA PHE A 313 0.33 12.57 -9.56
C PHE A 313 0.04 13.74 -10.52
N ASN A 314 0.41 13.64 -11.81
CA ASN A 314 0.04 14.63 -12.82
C ASN A 314 -1.36 14.40 -13.40
N SER A 315 -1.90 13.18 -13.25
CA SER A 315 -3.26 12.83 -13.69
C SER A 315 -4.34 13.25 -12.68
N THR A 316 -3.96 13.71 -11.48
CA THR A 316 -4.85 14.37 -10.50
C THR A 316 -5.07 15.85 -10.83
N ARG A 317 -5.44 16.17 -12.08
CA ARG A 317 -6.41 17.25 -12.32
C ARG A 317 -7.80 16.73 -11.90
N MET A 318 -7.93 16.39 -10.61
CA MET A 318 -9.22 16.20 -9.99
C MET A 318 -9.95 17.53 -10.13
N HIS A 319 -11.01 17.56 -10.93
CA HIS A 319 -11.95 18.67 -10.96
C HIS A 319 -12.71 18.69 -9.62
N VAL A 320 -12.04 19.16 -8.58
CA VAL A 320 -12.64 19.45 -7.28
C VAL A 320 -13.55 20.65 -7.50
N SER A 321 -14.86 20.40 -7.53
CA SER A 321 -15.85 21.47 -7.56
C SER A 321 -15.69 22.33 -6.30
N SER A 322 -15.37 23.60 -6.49
CA SER A 322 -15.03 24.59 -5.48
C SER A 322 -16.21 24.95 -4.55
N ARG A 323 -16.59 24.06 -3.63
CA ARG A 323 -17.67 24.35 -2.66
C ARG A 323 -17.44 23.91 -1.22
N SER A 324 -16.28 23.36 -0.86
CA SER A 324 -15.96 22.94 0.52
C SER A 324 -14.74 23.65 1.14
N GLN A 325 -14.28 24.78 0.57
CA GLN A 325 -13.16 25.57 1.12
C GLN A 325 -13.50 26.45 2.35
N GLN A 326 -14.59 26.15 3.06
CA GLN A 326 -15.01 26.96 4.21
C GLN A 326 -15.29 26.10 5.44
N MET A 327 -14.23 25.54 6.04
CA MET A 327 -14.03 25.45 7.49
C MET A 327 -12.79 24.60 7.77
N ALA A 328 -11.75 25.24 8.31
CA ALA A 328 -10.81 24.69 9.30
C ALA A 328 -9.51 25.53 9.25
N ASN A 329 -9.58 26.77 9.75
CA ASN A 329 -8.40 27.44 10.29
C ASN A 329 -8.55 27.43 11.82
N ASN A 330 -7.47 27.06 12.48
CA ASN A 330 -7.23 27.01 13.93
C ASN A 330 -7.53 25.67 14.61
N LYS A 331 -6.52 24.80 14.65
CA LYS A 331 -6.26 24.00 15.85
C LYS A 331 -4.76 24.00 16.14
N ALA A 332 -4.41 24.54 17.30
CA ALA A 332 -3.06 24.64 17.80
C ALA A 332 -2.54 23.25 18.19
N ILE A 333 -1.27 23.03 17.86
CA ILE A 333 -0.48 21.82 18.10
C ILE A 333 -0.23 21.66 19.60
N PHE A 334 -0.61 20.51 20.17
CA PHE A 334 -0.15 20.06 21.48
C PHE A 334 0.69 18.78 21.29
N ILE A 335 1.97 18.85 21.69
CA ILE A 335 2.90 17.71 21.65
C ILE A 335 3.12 17.22 23.08
N MET A 336 2.75 15.97 23.34
CA MET A 336 3.35 15.17 24.40
C MET A 336 3.22 13.68 24.05
N GLY A 337 4.34 12.99 23.82
CA GLY A 337 4.37 11.57 23.47
C GLY A 337 5.78 11.06 23.13
N ASN A 338 6.06 9.80 23.45
CA ASN A 338 7.37 9.13 23.46
C ASN A 338 7.93 8.88 22.04
N SER A 339 9.18 8.40 21.91
CA SER A 339 9.92 8.32 20.63
C SER A 339 9.27 7.50 19.50
N SER A 340 8.35 6.57 19.79
CA SER A 340 7.53 5.87 18.78
C SER A 340 6.44 6.76 18.17
N ASP A 341 5.95 7.73 18.93
CA ASP A 341 4.87 8.64 18.54
C ASP A 341 5.40 9.74 17.62
N ALA A 342 6.66 10.18 17.79
CA ALA A 342 7.26 11.23 16.96
C ALA A 342 7.30 10.87 15.47
N PHE A 343 7.57 9.59 15.13
CA PHE A 343 7.51 9.12 13.76
C PHE A 343 6.07 9.13 13.21
N CYS A 344 5.11 8.58 13.98
CA CYS A 344 3.72 8.52 13.54
C CYS A 344 3.13 9.91 13.35
N GLN A 345 3.46 10.85 14.24
CA GLN A 345 3.08 12.26 14.10
C GLN A 345 3.71 12.87 12.84
N THR A 346 5.02 12.67 12.61
CA THR A 346 5.69 13.18 11.40
C THR A 346 5.11 12.60 10.10
N LEU A 347 4.74 11.31 10.11
CA LEU A 347 4.10 10.64 8.98
C LEU A 347 2.70 11.21 8.70
N VAL A 348 1.89 11.35 9.74
CA VAL A 348 0.55 11.96 9.66
C VAL A 348 0.66 13.40 9.17
N ASP A 349 1.59 14.18 9.71
CA ASP A 349 1.83 15.57 9.31
C ASP A 349 2.28 15.69 7.84
N THR A 350 3.13 14.78 7.37
CA THR A 350 3.57 14.73 5.96
C THR A 350 2.42 14.38 5.02
N LEU A 351 1.56 13.47 5.45
CA LEU A 351 0.37 13.03 4.74
C LEU A 351 -0.69 14.12 4.65
N GLU A 352 -0.98 14.81 5.77
CA GLU A 352 -1.92 15.93 5.81
C GLU A 352 -1.36 17.19 5.11
N GLY A 353 -0.04 17.36 5.10
CA GLY A 353 0.64 18.52 4.52
C GLY A 353 0.72 18.51 2.99
N THR A 354 0.63 17.35 2.33
CA THR A 354 0.77 17.24 0.87
C THR A 354 -0.60 17.21 0.18
N PRO A 355 -0.99 18.16 -0.70
CA PRO A 355 -2.36 18.30 -1.19
C PRO A 355 -2.98 17.04 -1.82
N GLY A 356 -2.22 16.28 -2.61
CA GLY A 356 -2.69 15.02 -3.22
C GLY A 356 -2.80 13.87 -2.20
N LEU A 357 -1.85 13.79 -1.26
CA LEU A 357 -1.83 12.74 -0.24
C LEU A 357 -2.78 13.03 0.92
N ARG A 358 -3.08 14.30 1.22
CA ARG A 358 -4.04 14.71 2.27
C ARG A 358 -5.40 14.09 2.01
N TYR A 359 -5.78 14.08 0.74
CA TYR A 359 -7.06 13.56 0.31
C TYR A 359 -7.11 12.02 0.37
N ILE A 360 -6.02 11.37 -0.02
CA ILE A 360 -5.86 9.92 0.15
C ILE A 360 -5.88 9.58 1.64
N TRP A 361 -5.13 10.32 2.46
CA TRP A 361 -5.03 10.11 3.90
C TRP A 361 -6.37 10.26 4.61
N SER A 362 -7.19 11.26 4.27
CA SER A 362 -8.54 11.38 4.86
C SER A 362 -9.40 10.14 4.61
N THR A 363 -9.21 9.45 3.49
CA THR A 363 -9.90 8.20 3.16
C THR A 363 -9.42 7.03 4.01
N PHE A 364 -8.10 6.92 4.26
CA PHE A 364 -7.52 5.82 5.03
C PHE A 364 -7.54 6.04 6.53
N LYS A 365 -7.61 7.29 7.01
CA LYS A 365 -7.53 7.64 8.43
C LYS A 365 -8.57 6.89 9.29
N PRO A 366 -9.85 6.81 8.92
CA PRO A 366 -10.83 6.02 9.68
C PRO A 366 -10.50 4.52 9.70
N LEU A 367 -9.97 3.97 8.61
CA LEU A 367 -9.58 2.56 8.57
C LEU A 367 -8.35 2.28 9.44
N LEU A 368 -7.36 3.18 9.47
CA LEU A 368 -6.08 2.97 10.13
C LEU A 368 -6.14 3.33 11.62
N GLN A 369 -6.77 4.44 11.97
CA GLN A 369 -6.83 4.98 13.35
C GLN A 369 -8.24 4.94 13.96
N GLY A 370 -9.28 4.70 13.16
CA GLY A 370 -10.65 4.73 13.63
C GLY A 370 -11.04 3.50 14.45
N LYS A 371 -12.02 3.73 15.34
CA LYS A 371 -12.63 2.74 16.23
C LYS A 371 -14.00 2.33 15.72
N VAL A 372 -14.32 1.06 15.90
CA VAL A 372 -15.62 0.45 15.61
C VAL A 372 -16.31 0.14 16.93
N LEU A 373 -17.34 0.90 17.27
CA LEU A 373 -18.14 0.65 18.45
C LEU A 373 -19.16 -0.45 18.17
N TYR A 374 -19.50 -1.29 19.14
CA TYR A 374 -20.60 -2.26 18.98
C TYR A 374 -21.45 -2.41 20.24
N THR A 375 -22.72 -2.76 20.08
CA THR A 375 -23.69 -2.94 21.17
C THR A 375 -24.73 -4.01 20.77
N PRO A 376 -25.34 -4.73 21.73
CA PRO A 376 -25.07 -4.73 23.16
C PRO A 376 -23.82 -5.54 23.53
N ASP A 377 -23.20 -5.14 24.65
CA ASP A 377 -22.09 -5.85 25.29
C ASP A 377 -22.57 -7.20 25.85
N THR A 378 -22.51 -8.24 25.00
CA THR A 378 -23.03 -9.59 25.30
C THR A 378 -22.03 -10.64 24.85
N PRO A 379 -21.96 -11.82 25.50
CA PRO A 379 -21.02 -12.87 25.10
C PRO A 379 -21.20 -13.31 23.65
N ALA A 380 -22.44 -13.36 23.14
CA ALA A 380 -22.70 -13.64 21.73
C ALA A 380 -22.15 -12.55 20.79
N ALA A 381 -22.30 -11.27 21.13
CA ALA A 381 -21.73 -10.18 20.34
C ALA A 381 -20.19 -10.22 20.34
N HIS A 382 -19.57 -10.51 21.48
CA HIS A 382 -18.13 -10.69 21.60
C HIS A 382 -17.61 -11.79 20.68
N LEU A 383 -18.33 -12.91 20.55
CA LEU A 383 -17.94 -13.99 19.64
C LEU A 383 -17.97 -13.52 18.18
N ILE A 384 -19.01 -12.81 17.76
CA ILE A 384 -19.12 -12.26 16.39
C ILE A 384 -17.97 -11.31 16.12
N VAL A 385 -17.74 -10.36 17.03
CA VAL A 385 -16.68 -9.37 16.90
C VAL A 385 -15.30 -10.01 16.94
N LYS A 386 -15.09 -11.05 17.76
CA LYS A 386 -13.83 -11.79 17.79
C LYS A 386 -13.53 -12.44 16.44
N GLU A 387 -14.52 -13.05 15.81
CA GLU A 387 -14.35 -13.62 14.47
C GLU A 387 -14.15 -12.53 13.41
N ALA A 388 -14.89 -11.42 13.46
CA ALA A 388 -14.67 -10.29 12.56
C ALA A 388 -13.29 -9.64 12.76
N ASN A 389 -12.79 -9.60 14.00
CA ASN A 389 -11.46 -9.09 14.31
C ASN A 389 -10.33 -10.02 13.82
N SER A 390 -10.63 -11.27 13.43
CA SER A 390 -9.61 -12.19 12.93
C SER A 390 -8.90 -11.64 11.68
N THR A 391 -9.58 -10.89 10.82
CA THR A 391 -8.98 -10.24 9.65
C THR A 391 -7.98 -9.14 10.03
N PHE A 392 -8.27 -8.35 11.07
CA PHE A 392 -7.30 -7.40 11.64
C PHE A 392 -6.22 -8.09 12.47
N SER A 393 -6.51 -9.25 13.07
CA SER A 393 -5.49 -10.04 13.75
C SER A 393 -4.46 -10.60 12.77
N ALA A 394 -4.83 -10.92 11.52
CA ALA A 394 -3.86 -11.28 10.49
C ALA A 394 -2.92 -10.12 10.14
N LEU A 395 -3.44 -8.88 10.11
CA LEU A 395 -2.62 -7.67 10.04
C LEU A 395 -1.75 -7.48 11.29
N ALA A 396 -2.28 -7.81 12.46
CA ALA A 396 -1.54 -7.77 13.72
C ALA A 396 -0.41 -8.78 13.76
N THR A 397 -0.60 -10.00 13.24
CA THR A 397 0.46 -10.99 13.13
C THR A 397 1.57 -10.54 12.17
N LEU A 398 1.27 -9.74 11.13
CA LEU A 398 2.32 -9.12 10.32
C LEU A 398 3.12 -8.07 11.10
N LYS A 399 2.45 -7.30 11.96
CA LYS A 399 3.10 -6.36 12.90
C LYS A 399 3.93 -7.10 13.95
N GLU A 400 3.39 -8.17 14.54
CA GLU A 400 4.08 -9.00 15.51
C GLU A 400 5.25 -9.75 14.90
N LEU A 401 5.15 -10.17 13.64
CA LEU A 401 6.30 -10.73 12.91
C LEU A 401 7.38 -9.65 12.76
N ALA A 402 7.01 -8.42 12.34
CA ALA A 402 7.89 -7.24 12.30
C ALA A 402 8.56 -6.95 13.66
N ASP A 403 7.82 -7.07 14.76
CA ASP A 403 8.31 -6.92 16.12
C ASP A 403 9.12 -8.15 16.59
N SER A 404 8.82 -9.38 16.14
CA SER A 404 9.55 -10.63 16.51
C SER A 404 10.88 -10.77 15.77
N TRP A 405 11.06 -10.04 14.67
CA TRP A 405 12.38 -9.88 14.05
C TRP A 405 13.37 -9.09 14.94
N ASP A 406 12.94 -8.47 16.05
CA ASP A 406 13.84 -8.02 17.14
C ASP A 406 14.64 -9.20 17.73
N GLU A 407 14.10 -10.42 17.74
CA GLU A 407 14.65 -11.58 18.47
C GLU A 407 15.61 -12.44 17.60
N LEU A 408 15.43 -12.48 16.28
CA LEU A 408 16.16 -13.36 15.35
C LEU A 408 17.53 -12.83 14.87
N GLY A 409 18.07 -11.79 15.49
CA GLY A 409 19.50 -11.47 15.38
C GLY A 409 19.82 -9.97 15.32
N PRO A 410 20.69 -9.46 16.20
CA PRO A 410 21.02 -8.04 16.30
C PRO A 410 21.65 -7.46 15.01
N ARG A 411 22.26 -8.26 14.12
CA ARG A 411 22.90 -7.75 12.88
C ARG A 411 21.94 -7.58 11.69
N VAL A 412 20.90 -8.40 11.58
CA VAL A 412 19.81 -8.16 10.61
C VAL A 412 18.95 -7.00 11.11
N TRP A 413 18.77 -6.94 12.44
CA TRP A 413 18.09 -5.86 13.12
C TRP A 413 18.83 -4.52 13.01
N GLU A 414 20.15 -4.43 13.10
CA GLU A 414 20.90 -3.16 12.94
C GLU A 414 20.84 -2.61 11.50
N PHE A 415 20.80 -3.51 10.51
CA PHE A 415 20.53 -3.18 9.11
C PHE A 415 19.08 -2.68 8.89
N MET A 416 18.12 -3.17 9.68
CA MET A 416 16.71 -2.74 9.66
C MET A 416 16.39 -1.58 10.62
N GLN A 417 17.14 -1.37 11.70
CA GLN A 417 16.97 -0.30 12.69
C GLN A 417 17.33 1.06 12.10
N ASN A 418 18.36 1.10 11.25
CA ASN A 418 18.75 2.29 10.52
C ASN A 418 17.93 2.51 9.24
N SER A 419 17.00 1.61 8.95
CA SER A 419 16.01 1.75 7.88
C SER A 419 14.78 2.42 8.49
N PRO A 420 14.51 3.70 8.19
CA PRO A 420 13.31 4.39 8.67
C PRO A 420 11.98 3.69 8.28
N GLN A 421 12.00 2.58 7.54
CA GLN A 421 10.91 1.76 7.03
C GLN A 421 10.26 0.83 8.06
N VAL A 422 11.02 0.25 9.00
CA VAL A 422 10.48 -0.73 9.98
C VAL A 422 9.81 -0.05 11.16
N ASN A 423 10.37 1.08 11.62
CA ASN A 423 9.71 1.94 12.60
C ASN A 423 8.36 2.51 12.10
N ARG A 424 8.06 2.45 10.79
CA ARG A 424 6.79 2.96 10.24
C ARG A 424 5.57 2.08 10.46
N MET A 425 5.77 0.78 10.70
CA MET A 425 4.65 -0.17 10.87
C MET A 425 4.01 -0.09 12.27
N ARG A 426 4.62 0.66 13.21
CA ARG A 426 4.13 0.80 14.59
C ARG A 426 2.90 1.69 14.75
N CYS A 427 2.53 2.48 13.73
CA CYS A 427 1.41 3.43 13.77
C CYS A 427 0.01 2.82 13.62
N LEU A 428 -0.10 1.51 13.42
CA LEU A 428 -1.38 0.82 13.26
C LEU A 428 -1.97 0.45 14.62
N ASP A 429 -3.13 1.04 14.93
CA ASP A 429 -3.99 0.57 16.01
C ASP A 429 -4.88 -0.57 15.51
N LEU A 430 -4.53 -1.77 15.96
CA LEU A 430 -5.17 -3.02 15.56
C LEU A 430 -6.29 -3.40 16.52
N ASN A 431 -6.42 -2.71 17.67
CA ASN A 431 -7.54 -2.88 18.60
C ASN A 431 -8.68 -1.97 18.19
N LYS A 432 -9.39 -2.34 17.12
CA LYS A 432 -10.40 -1.49 16.50
C LYS A 432 -11.76 -1.55 17.18
N PHE A 433 -12.14 -2.70 17.74
CA PHE A 433 -13.49 -2.91 18.26
C PHE A 433 -13.62 -2.54 19.73
N GLU A 434 -14.68 -1.82 20.07
CA GLU A 434 -14.98 -1.44 21.45
C GLU A 434 -16.46 -1.66 21.79
N ALA A 435 -16.73 -2.33 22.90
CA ALA A 435 -18.08 -2.63 23.34
C ALA A 435 -18.75 -1.41 23.99
N ALA A 436 -20.04 -1.25 23.75
CA ALA A 436 -20.91 -0.32 24.41
C ALA A 436 -22.12 -1.07 24.99
N PRO A 437 -22.59 -0.72 26.19
CA PRO A 437 -23.67 -1.44 26.86
C PRO A 437 -25.04 -1.19 26.19
N THR A 438 -25.26 0.00 25.66
CA THR A 438 -26.53 0.40 25.01
C THR A 438 -26.27 1.22 23.76
N GLU A 439 -27.26 1.25 22.86
CA GLU A 439 -27.23 2.10 21.67
C GLU A 439 -27.07 3.59 22.01
N GLY A 440 -27.69 4.06 23.11
CA GLY A 440 -27.54 5.45 23.55
C GLY A 440 -26.08 5.79 23.90
N HIS A 441 -25.41 4.93 24.67
CA HIS A 441 -23.99 5.11 25.01
C HIS A 441 -23.09 5.01 23.78
N LEU A 442 -23.40 4.10 22.86
CA LEU A 442 -22.68 3.99 21.59
C LEU A 442 -22.75 5.31 20.81
N VAL A 443 -23.92 5.95 20.72
CA VAL A 443 -24.09 7.23 20.01
C VAL A 443 -23.34 8.36 20.70
N THR A 444 -23.41 8.48 22.04
CA THR A 444 -22.67 9.51 22.77
C THR A 444 -21.16 9.38 22.54
N LYS A 445 -20.64 8.16 22.66
CA LYS A 445 -19.22 7.88 22.44
C LYS A 445 -18.80 8.06 20.98
N ALA A 446 -19.67 7.71 20.02
CA ALA A 446 -19.43 7.96 18.61
C ALA A 446 -19.26 9.46 18.33
N LEU A 447 -20.07 10.33 18.94
CA LEU A 447 -19.94 11.78 18.80
C LEU A 447 -18.63 12.32 19.38
N GLU A 448 -18.15 11.76 20.51
CA GLU A 448 -16.85 12.11 21.08
C GLU A 448 -15.69 11.71 20.13
N LEU A 449 -15.74 10.49 19.59
CA LEU A 449 -14.75 9.99 18.65
C LEU A 449 -14.76 10.74 17.31
N LEU A 450 -15.94 11.18 16.86
CA LEU A 450 -16.09 12.01 15.67
C LEU A 450 -15.39 13.37 15.83
N ASN A 451 -15.47 14.00 17.00
CA ASN A 451 -14.75 15.27 17.26
C ASN A 451 -13.21 15.12 17.22
N ASN A 452 -12.72 13.90 17.37
CA ASN A 452 -11.30 13.54 17.32
C ASN A 452 -10.91 12.88 15.99
N ASP A 453 -11.79 12.80 14.99
CA ASP A 453 -11.58 12.10 13.71
C ASP A 453 -11.14 10.63 13.86
N THR A 454 -11.60 9.96 14.93
CA THR A 454 -11.24 8.56 15.27
C THR A 454 -12.45 7.64 15.32
N PHE A 455 -13.61 8.09 14.86
CA PHE A 455 -14.78 7.24 14.67
C PHE A 455 -14.76 6.62 13.28
N TRP A 456 -14.97 5.30 13.19
CA TRP A 456 -15.14 4.64 11.89
C TRP A 456 -16.58 4.16 11.70
N ALA A 457 -17.10 3.38 12.64
CA ALA A 457 -18.48 2.89 12.58
C ALA A 457 -19.02 2.45 13.94
N GLY A 458 -20.34 2.30 14.01
CA GLY A 458 -21.08 1.75 15.13
C GLY A 458 -21.95 0.58 14.69
N ILE A 459 -21.84 -0.57 15.34
CA ILE A 459 -22.58 -1.79 15.00
C ILE A 459 -23.59 -2.05 16.10
N VAL A 460 -24.86 -2.10 15.74
CA VAL A 460 -25.93 -2.34 16.71
C VAL A 460 -26.64 -3.63 16.32
N PHE A 461 -26.52 -4.65 17.17
CA PHE A 461 -27.27 -5.89 17.04
C PHE A 461 -28.65 -5.72 17.68
N GLU A 462 -29.71 -5.91 16.89
CA GLU A 462 -31.08 -5.60 17.32
C GLU A 462 -31.74 -6.75 18.08
N ASN A 463 -31.32 -7.98 17.84
CA ASN A 463 -31.99 -9.19 18.34
C ASN A 463 -31.09 -10.09 19.20
N LEU A 464 -30.03 -9.54 19.78
CA LEU A 464 -29.22 -10.21 20.80
C LEU A 464 -29.78 -9.92 22.19
N GLN A 465 -30.04 -10.98 22.97
CA GLN A 465 -30.45 -10.81 24.36
C GLN A 465 -29.25 -10.49 25.26
N PRO A 466 -29.41 -9.64 26.31
CA PRO A 466 -28.31 -9.11 27.12
C PRO A 466 -27.39 -10.15 27.78
N ASN A 467 -27.88 -11.38 27.99
CA ASN A 467 -27.12 -12.44 28.68
C ASN A 467 -26.97 -13.72 27.83
N SER A 468 -27.31 -13.69 26.53
CA SER A 468 -27.19 -14.89 25.70
C SER A 468 -25.75 -15.11 25.26
N SER A 469 -25.24 -16.33 25.48
CA SER A 469 -24.00 -16.82 24.87
C SER A 469 -24.22 -17.47 23.51
N GLN A 470 -25.48 -17.79 23.16
CA GLN A 470 -25.84 -18.43 21.91
C GLN A 470 -26.37 -17.40 20.90
N LEU A 471 -25.95 -17.54 19.65
CA LEU A 471 -26.43 -16.71 18.55
C LEU A 471 -27.83 -17.17 18.12
N PRO A 472 -28.76 -16.23 17.85
CA PRO A 472 -30.04 -16.58 17.24
C PRO A 472 -29.83 -17.11 15.81
N PRO A 473 -30.73 -17.98 15.31
CA PRO A 473 -30.65 -18.51 13.94
C PRO A 473 -30.63 -17.41 12.87
N TYR A 474 -31.36 -16.32 13.11
CA TYR A 474 -31.36 -15.13 12.29
C TYR A 474 -30.73 -14.01 13.10
N VAL A 475 -29.63 -13.42 12.63
CA VAL A 475 -28.98 -12.27 13.27
C VAL A 475 -29.35 -11.02 12.50
N LYS A 476 -29.85 -9.99 13.21
CA LYS A 476 -30.18 -8.69 12.62
C LYS A 476 -29.29 -7.62 13.25
N TYR A 477 -28.54 -6.92 12.41
CA TYR A 477 -27.65 -5.85 12.83
C TYR A 477 -27.76 -4.64 11.89
N LYS A 478 -27.40 -3.46 12.42
CA LYS A 478 -27.29 -2.21 11.65
C LYS A 478 -25.88 -1.66 11.80
N ILE A 479 -25.32 -1.17 10.69
CA ILE A 479 -24.06 -0.43 10.66
C ILE A 479 -24.42 1.05 10.61
N ARG A 480 -23.91 1.83 11.56
CA ARG A 480 -24.07 3.28 11.67
C ARG A 480 -22.72 3.93 11.40
N MET A 481 -22.65 4.82 10.43
CA MET A 481 -21.44 5.53 10.05
C MET A 481 -21.75 7.01 9.92
N ASP A 482 -20.71 7.84 9.87
CA ASP A 482 -20.91 9.25 9.58
C ASP A 482 -21.44 9.46 8.16
N ILE A 483 -22.21 10.54 7.97
CA ILE A 483 -22.87 10.84 6.69
C ILE A 483 -21.88 11.17 5.57
N ASP A 484 -20.67 11.61 5.91
CA ASP A 484 -19.66 11.92 4.91
C ASP A 484 -18.97 10.65 4.39
N ASP A 485 -18.88 9.59 5.21
CA ASP A 485 -18.24 8.31 4.89
C ASP A 485 -19.17 7.27 4.22
N VAL A 486 -20.48 7.52 4.17
CA VAL A 486 -21.45 6.58 3.60
C VAL A 486 -22.43 7.27 2.64
N GLU A 487 -23.05 6.49 1.77
CA GLU A 487 -24.08 7.01 0.87
C GLU A 487 -25.34 7.44 1.64
N ARG A 488 -25.99 8.50 1.17
CA ARG A 488 -27.16 9.05 1.87
C ARG A 488 -28.38 8.16 1.64
N THR A 489 -28.97 7.66 2.72
CA THR A 489 -30.14 6.76 2.71
C THR A 489 -31.48 7.44 2.43
N ARG A 490 -31.49 8.74 2.08
CA ARG A 490 -32.72 9.50 1.74
C ARG A 490 -33.38 9.07 0.43
N LYS A 491 -32.64 8.42 -0.45
CA LYS A 491 -33.10 7.99 -1.79
C LYS A 491 -32.38 6.71 -2.19
N VAL A 492 -33.11 5.81 -2.86
CA VAL A 492 -32.54 4.56 -3.41
C VAL A 492 -32.14 4.74 -4.87
N LYS A 493 -32.84 5.60 -5.61
CA LYS A 493 -32.57 5.92 -7.01
C LYS A 493 -32.84 7.40 -7.28
N GLU A 494 -32.16 7.97 -8.26
CA GLU A 494 -32.47 9.30 -8.78
C GLU A 494 -33.87 9.33 -9.40
N ARG A 495 -34.55 10.47 -9.24
CA ARG A 495 -35.90 10.67 -9.79
C ARG A 495 -35.88 10.83 -11.32
N SER A 496 -34.85 11.46 -11.85
CA SER A 496 -34.58 11.55 -13.28
C SER A 496 -33.46 10.58 -13.63
N TRP A 497 -33.61 9.87 -14.74
CA TRP A 497 -32.55 9.02 -15.26
C TRP A 497 -31.75 9.81 -16.31
N SER A 498 -30.43 9.79 -16.16
CA SER A 498 -29.46 10.23 -17.15
C SER A 498 -28.44 9.09 -17.34
N PRO A 499 -27.87 8.91 -18.54
CA PRO A 499 -26.86 7.91 -18.77
C PRO A 499 -25.58 8.28 -18.00
N GLY A 500 -24.97 7.30 -17.33
CA GLY A 500 -23.73 7.48 -16.59
C GLY A 500 -23.35 6.24 -15.79
N ALA A 501 -22.05 5.97 -15.68
CA ALA A 501 -21.52 4.78 -15.02
C ALA A 501 -21.54 4.85 -13.48
N ARG A 502 -21.73 6.05 -12.90
CA ARG A 502 -21.62 6.32 -11.45
C ARG A 502 -20.32 5.76 -10.87
N ASP A 503 -19.23 6.09 -11.53
CA ASP A 503 -17.88 5.58 -11.32
C ASP A 503 -16.98 6.54 -10.56
N ASN A 504 -17.51 7.70 -10.11
CA ASN A 504 -16.72 8.65 -9.36
C ASN A 504 -16.29 8.03 -8.02
N PRO A 505 -14.98 7.85 -7.77
CA PRO A 505 -14.48 7.11 -6.62
C PRO A 505 -14.90 7.72 -5.28
N PHE A 506 -15.12 9.03 -5.20
CA PHE A 506 -15.37 9.72 -3.93
C PHE A 506 -16.84 10.06 -3.72
N ASN A 507 -17.54 10.39 -4.80
CA ASN A 507 -18.96 10.73 -4.72
C ASN A 507 -19.86 9.50 -4.82
N ASP A 508 -19.56 8.56 -5.72
CA ASP A 508 -20.43 7.42 -6.01
C ASP A 508 -20.00 6.13 -5.29
N LEU A 509 -18.71 5.93 -5.02
CA LEU A 509 -18.19 4.71 -4.37
C LEU A 509 -18.04 4.82 -2.84
N ARG A 510 -18.90 5.61 -2.19
CA ARG A 510 -18.88 5.84 -0.72
C ARG A 510 -18.87 4.58 0.12
N TYR A 511 -19.64 3.57 -0.27
CA TYR A 511 -19.68 2.30 0.46
C TYR A 511 -18.34 1.55 0.48
N ILE A 512 -17.53 1.71 -0.58
CA ILE A 512 -16.21 1.09 -0.67
C ILE A 512 -15.19 1.96 0.07
N TRP A 513 -15.08 3.25 -0.27
CA TRP A 513 -14.01 4.09 0.27
C TRP A 513 -14.18 4.36 1.77
N GLY A 514 -15.41 4.57 2.25
CA GLY A 514 -15.67 4.73 3.68
C GLY A 514 -15.59 3.41 4.46
N GLY A 515 -15.55 2.28 3.75
CA GLY A 515 -15.36 0.96 4.35
C GLY A 515 -16.64 0.32 4.91
N PHE A 516 -17.82 0.83 4.58
CA PHE A 516 -19.09 0.20 4.94
C PHE A 516 -19.16 -1.25 4.43
N SER A 517 -18.81 -1.49 3.16
CA SER A 517 -18.82 -2.82 2.57
C SER A 517 -17.79 -3.75 3.22
N TYR A 518 -16.66 -3.19 3.68
CA TYR A 518 -15.63 -3.94 4.38
C TYR A 518 -16.13 -4.40 5.75
N LEU A 519 -16.75 -3.52 6.52
CA LEU A 519 -17.36 -3.88 7.80
C LEU A 519 -18.50 -4.89 7.62
N GLN A 520 -19.31 -4.72 6.58
CA GLN A 520 -20.36 -5.67 6.24
C GLN A 520 -19.78 -7.06 5.95
N ASP A 521 -18.79 -7.15 5.05
CA ASP A 521 -18.13 -8.40 4.70
C ASP A 521 -17.51 -9.10 5.92
N MET A 522 -16.83 -8.35 6.78
CA MET A 522 -16.21 -8.89 8.00
C MET A 522 -17.25 -9.42 9.00
N MET A 523 -18.35 -8.69 9.20
CA MET A 523 -19.41 -9.08 10.12
C MET A 523 -20.20 -10.29 9.59
N ASP A 524 -20.54 -10.29 8.30
CA ASP A 524 -21.25 -11.39 7.66
C ASP A 524 -20.43 -12.69 7.74
N HIS A 525 -19.14 -12.63 7.42
CA HIS A 525 -18.26 -13.79 7.56
C HIS A 525 -18.11 -14.27 9.00
N GLY A 526 -18.01 -13.34 9.97
CA GLY A 526 -18.00 -13.68 11.39
C GLY A 526 -19.25 -14.43 11.83
N ILE A 527 -20.43 -13.96 11.42
CA ILE A 527 -21.72 -14.59 11.71
C ILE A 527 -21.82 -15.97 11.02
N ILE A 528 -21.51 -16.05 9.73
CA ILE A 528 -21.56 -17.29 8.94
C ILE A 528 -20.65 -18.35 9.56
N ARG A 529 -19.44 -17.97 9.97
CA ARG A 529 -18.48 -18.89 10.59
C ARG A 529 -18.98 -19.45 11.91
N LEU A 530 -19.56 -18.61 12.76
CA LEU A 530 -20.15 -19.03 14.03
C LEU A 530 -21.36 -19.93 13.85
N GLN A 531 -22.23 -19.65 12.87
CA GLN A 531 -23.42 -20.45 12.62
C GLN A 531 -23.13 -21.79 11.94
N THR A 532 -22.17 -21.82 11.01
CA THR A 532 -21.88 -23.03 10.22
C THR A 532 -20.76 -23.89 10.82
N SER A 533 -19.96 -23.34 11.76
CA SER A 533 -18.74 -23.96 12.29
C SER A 533 -17.74 -24.39 11.21
N LYS A 534 -17.84 -23.84 10.00
CA LYS A 534 -16.91 -24.09 8.89
C LYS A 534 -15.86 -23.00 8.85
N THR A 535 -14.61 -23.41 8.69
CA THR A 535 -13.45 -22.51 8.67
C THR A 535 -12.98 -22.13 7.26
N GLN A 536 -13.62 -22.64 6.20
CA GLN A 536 -13.23 -22.30 4.84
C GLN A 536 -13.55 -20.83 4.55
N PRO A 537 -12.54 -19.99 4.27
CA PRO A 537 -12.78 -18.61 3.90
C PRO A 537 -13.35 -18.57 2.48
N LEU A 538 -14.51 -17.93 2.33
CA LEU A 538 -15.02 -17.51 1.03
C LEU A 538 -14.43 -16.12 0.77
N GLY A 539 -13.72 -15.96 -0.34
CA GLY A 539 -13.21 -14.64 -0.73
C GLY A 539 -14.22 -13.90 -1.58
N ILE A 540 -14.60 -12.69 -1.19
CA ILE A 540 -15.52 -11.84 -1.96
C ILE A 540 -14.76 -10.76 -2.71
N PHE A 541 -15.13 -10.55 -3.97
CA PHE A 541 -14.67 -9.45 -4.81
C PHE A 541 -15.87 -8.67 -5.33
N ALA A 542 -15.82 -7.34 -5.27
CA ALA A 542 -16.80 -6.47 -5.90
C ALA A 542 -16.30 -6.04 -7.29
N GLN A 543 -16.99 -6.49 -8.33
CA GLN A 543 -16.76 -6.05 -9.71
C GLN A 543 -17.90 -5.12 -10.13
N GLN A 544 -17.55 -3.88 -10.51
CA GLN A 544 -18.52 -2.98 -11.13
C GLN A 544 -18.84 -3.47 -12.54
N MET A 545 -20.12 -3.46 -12.91
CA MET A 545 -20.50 -3.80 -14.29
C MET A 545 -19.90 -2.77 -15.26
N PRO A 546 -19.29 -3.20 -16.37
CA PRO A 546 -18.80 -2.27 -17.38
C PRO A 546 -19.96 -1.46 -17.95
N TYR A 547 -19.68 -0.19 -18.27
CA TYR A 547 -20.68 0.72 -18.79
C TYR A 547 -20.47 0.94 -20.29
N PRO A 548 -21.52 0.79 -21.13
CA PRO A 548 -21.41 0.97 -22.57
C PRO A 548 -21.09 2.42 -22.93
N CYS A 549 -20.60 2.64 -24.15
CA CYS A 549 -20.38 3.98 -24.66
C CYS A 549 -21.69 4.79 -24.69
N PHE A 550 -21.59 6.07 -24.34
CA PHE A 550 -22.74 6.98 -24.30
C PHE A 550 -22.33 8.42 -24.60
N VAL A 551 -23.33 9.25 -24.88
CA VAL A 551 -23.16 10.68 -25.09
C VAL A 551 -23.79 11.40 -23.90
N ASP A 552 -22.99 12.20 -23.22
CA ASP A 552 -23.46 13.11 -22.17
C ASP A 552 -23.76 14.47 -22.81
N ASP A 553 -25.05 14.74 -23.01
CA ASP A 553 -25.58 16.01 -23.53
C ASP A 553 -26.64 16.57 -22.58
N SER A 554 -26.17 17.15 -21.47
CA SER A 554 -27.02 17.81 -20.47
C SER A 554 -27.94 18.89 -21.05
N PHE A 555 -27.51 19.59 -22.11
CA PHE A 555 -28.36 20.56 -22.79
C PHE A 555 -29.55 19.88 -23.44
N PHE A 556 -29.31 18.79 -24.18
CA PHE A 556 -30.38 18.06 -24.86
C PHE A 556 -31.39 17.46 -23.86
N GLU A 557 -30.91 16.91 -22.74
CA GLU A 557 -31.79 16.38 -21.69
C GLU A 557 -32.72 17.45 -21.12
N VAL A 558 -32.18 18.61 -20.73
CA VAL A 558 -32.98 19.71 -20.17
C VAL A 558 -33.87 20.34 -21.22
N ALA A 559 -33.34 20.57 -22.43
CA ALA A 559 -34.08 21.19 -23.52
C ALA A 559 -35.26 20.31 -23.96
N SER A 560 -35.06 18.99 -24.11
CA SER A 560 -36.12 18.04 -24.48
C SER A 560 -37.26 18.01 -23.46
N ALA A 561 -36.95 18.06 -22.16
CA ALA A 561 -37.94 18.14 -21.10
C ALA A 561 -38.69 19.50 -21.09
N ALA A 562 -38.01 20.57 -21.50
CA ALA A 562 -38.56 21.93 -21.51
C ALA A 562 -39.22 22.36 -22.84
N VAL A 563 -39.22 21.52 -23.90
CA VAL A 563 -39.77 21.88 -25.23
C VAL A 563 -41.21 22.39 -25.13
N VAL A 564 -42.04 21.76 -24.29
CA VAL A 564 -43.44 22.17 -24.13
C VAL A 564 -43.58 23.57 -23.53
N LEU A 565 -42.64 24.00 -22.69
CA LEU A 565 -42.63 25.36 -22.15
C LEU A 565 -42.15 26.36 -23.19
N LEU A 566 -41.21 25.97 -24.05
CA LEU A 566 -40.62 26.84 -25.07
C LEU A 566 -41.52 27.03 -26.29
N VAL A 567 -42.38 26.06 -26.59
CA VAL A 567 -43.27 26.07 -27.78
C VAL A 567 -44.69 26.57 -27.46
N LYS A 568 -45.06 26.68 -26.18
CA LYS A 568 -46.40 27.18 -25.77
C LYS A 568 -46.55 28.71 -25.77
N TYR A 569 -45.47 29.46 -25.96
CA TYR A 569 -45.44 30.92 -26.06
C TYR A 569 -44.86 31.35 -27.41
#